data_AF-D0SRM6-F1
#
_entry.id   AF-D0SRM6-F1
#
_cell.length_a   1.000
_cell.length_b   1.000
_cell.length_c   1.000
_cell.angle_alpha   90.00
_cell.angle_beta   90.00
_cell.angle_gamma   90.00
#
_symmetry.space_group_name_H-M   'P 1'
#
loop_
_entity.id
_entity.type
_entity.pdbx_description
1 polymer ?
#
loop_
_entity_poly.entity_id
_entity_poly.type
_entity_poly.pdbx_seq_one_letter_code
_entity_poly.pdbx_strand_id
1 'polypeptide(L)'
;MLVVKDNALINASYNLELVEQRLILLAIIEARETGKGINANDALTIHASSYIQNFNVQKHTAYGALKDACRDLFSRQFSYQELSPKGNVINQTSRWVSQIGYIQEEGSVQLIFAPAVVPLITQLEQQFTSYDLEQVSTLKSKYATRLYEILISWRSVGKTPMIGLEELRGKLGLGVNDYKLLANFKLRVLELALEQINEHTDIFVKYEQHKKGRSIIGFSFKFKQKQQSKIEKPIDQKRDPKTVDMFTGKTDTETKNIARAVVKDTSPPANPLLHRASRITTSIITHKLHERFKHGDEGLSSTLKRIQGEIMEGGEETADYWQSKLEDFGINFD
;
A
#
# COMPACT_ATOMS: atom_id res chain seq x y z
N MET A 1 21.35 -10.46 15.92
CA MET A 1 22.05 -11.18 14.84
C MET A 1 21.24 -11.15 13.55
N LEU A 2 20.77 -9.98 13.10
CA LEU A 2 19.75 -9.89 12.05
C LEU A 2 20.13 -8.92 10.92
N VAL A 3 20.65 -7.74 11.28
CA VAL A 3 20.83 -6.61 10.34
C VAL A 3 21.70 -6.94 9.11
N VAL A 4 22.78 -7.72 9.25
CA VAL A 4 23.69 -8.00 8.10
C VAL A 4 23.07 -9.00 7.12
N LYS A 5 22.39 -10.04 7.62
CA LYS A 5 21.71 -11.05 6.78
C LYS A 5 20.52 -10.43 6.06
N ASP A 6 19.69 -9.68 6.81
CA ASP A 6 18.51 -9.03 6.26
C ASP A 6 18.92 -8.01 5.20
N ASN A 7 19.93 -7.17 5.47
CA ASN A 7 20.44 -6.21 4.50
C ASN A 7 21.07 -6.87 3.28
N ALA A 8 21.81 -7.98 3.43
CA ALA A 8 22.42 -8.67 2.31
C ALA A 8 21.37 -9.29 1.38
N LEU A 9 20.31 -9.88 1.94
CA LEU A 9 19.24 -10.46 1.15
C LEU A 9 18.35 -9.40 0.51
N ILE A 10 18.05 -8.35 1.26
CA ILE A 10 17.36 -7.16 0.76
C ILE A 10 18.17 -6.55 -0.40
N ASN A 11 19.49 -6.37 -0.26
CA ASN A 11 20.34 -5.90 -1.36
C ASN A 11 20.37 -6.87 -2.55
N ALA A 12 20.37 -8.18 -2.30
CA ALA A 12 20.32 -9.18 -3.35
C ALA A 12 18.97 -9.19 -4.07
N SER A 13 17.85 -8.89 -3.38
CA SER A 13 16.51 -8.80 -3.98
C SER A 13 16.44 -7.67 -5.01
N TYR A 14 17.24 -6.61 -4.82
CA TYR A 14 17.26 -5.48 -5.73
C TYR A 14 17.87 -5.81 -7.11
N ASN A 15 18.63 -6.91 -7.20
CA ASN A 15 19.25 -7.35 -8.46
C ASN A 15 18.33 -8.26 -9.31
N LEU A 16 17.12 -8.54 -8.83
CA LEU A 16 16.12 -9.31 -9.57
C LEU A 16 15.54 -8.49 -10.72
N GLU A 17 15.23 -9.16 -11.83
CA GLU A 17 14.49 -8.56 -12.93
C GLU A 17 13.01 -8.39 -12.55
N LEU A 18 12.32 -7.53 -13.29
CA LEU A 18 10.92 -7.19 -13.01
C LEU A 18 10.03 -8.44 -12.91
N VAL A 19 10.16 -9.38 -13.85
CA VAL A 19 9.31 -10.59 -13.86
C VAL A 19 9.61 -11.48 -12.66
N GLU A 20 10.86 -11.55 -12.21
CA GLU A 20 11.24 -12.30 -11.00
C GLU A 20 10.68 -11.65 -9.73
N GLN A 21 10.72 -10.31 -9.63
CA GLN A 21 10.07 -9.58 -8.53
C GLN A 21 8.56 -9.82 -8.53
N ARG A 22 7.92 -9.76 -9.69
CA ARG A 22 6.48 -10.02 -9.84
C ARG A 22 6.11 -11.46 -9.49
N LEU A 23 6.96 -12.43 -9.83
CA LEU A 23 6.80 -13.82 -9.43
C LEU A 23 6.81 -13.97 -7.91
N ILE A 24 7.73 -13.30 -7.20
CA ILE A 24 7.76 -13.31 -5.73
C ILE A 24 6.51 -12.65 -5.15
N LEU A 25 6.06 -11.52 -5.70
CA LEU A 25 4.84 -10.84 -5.26
C LEU A 25 3.61 -11.73 -5.43
N LEU A 26 3.49 -12.44 -6.56
CA LEU A 26 2.42 -13.42 -6.78
C LEU A 26 2.48 -14.57 -5.78
N ALA A 27 3.68 -15.06 -5.47
CA ALA A 27 3.86 -16.11 -4.46
C ALA A 27 3.37 -15.66 -3.08
N ILE A 28 3.63 -14.39 -2.71
CA ILE A 28 3.15 -13.79 -1.46
C ILE A 28 1.62 -13.65 -1.47
N ILE A 29 1.03 -13.18 -2.58
CA ILE A 29 -0.42 -13.05 -2.71
C ILE A 29 -1.10 -14.41 -2.58
N GLU A 30 -0.62 -15.42 -3.30
CA GLU A 30 -1.15 -16.79 -3.26
C GLU A 30 -1.04 -17.40 -1.85
N ALA A 31 0.10 -17.22 -1.17
CA ALA A 31 0.31 -17.73 0.18
C ALA A 31 -0.70 -17.15 1.19
N ARG A 32 -1.09 -15.88 1.02
CA ARG A 32 -2.13 -15.22 1.82
C ARG A 32 -3.52 -15.73 1.49
N GLU A 33 -3.86 -15.80 0.20
CA GLU A 33 -5.19 -16.22 -0.24
C GLU A 33 -5.49 -17.67 0.14
N THR A 34 -4.49 -18.55 0.07
CA THR A 34 -4.62 -19.97 0.42
C THR A 34 -4.48 -20.24 1.92
N GLY A 35 -3.94 -19.30 2.70
CA GLY A 35 -3.67 -19.47 4.13
C GLY A 35 -2.60 -20.52 4.45
N LYS A 36 -1.89 -21.06 3.45
CA LYS A 36 -0.81 -22.04 3.64
C LYS A 36 0.44 -21.42 4.28
N GLY A 37 0.58 -20.10 4.18
CA GLY A 37 1.80 -19.39 4.57
C GLY A 37 2.98 -19.74 3.66
N ILE A 38 4.16 -19.26 4.04
CA ILE A 38 5.39 -19.42 3.25
C ILE A 38 6.38 -20.25 4.07
N ASN A 39 6.81 -21.39 3.54
CA ASN A 39 7.82 -22.25 4.16
C ASN A 39 8.75 -22.88 3.11
N ALA A 40 9.73 -23.65 3.59
CA ALA A 40 10.79 -24.23 2.76
C ALA A 40 10.50 -25.64 2.22
N ASN A 41 9.30 -26.18 2.47
CA ASN A 41 8.92 -27.54 2.08
C ASN A 41 7.71 -27.56 1.14
N ASP A 42 6.81 -26.59 1.27
CA ASP A 42 5.58 -26.55 0.50
C ASP A 42 5.74 -25.72 -0.78
N ALA A 43 5.26 -26.28 -1.89
CA ALA A 43 5.24 -25.61 -3.18
C ALA A 43 4.11 -24.59 -3.26
N LEU A 44 4.45 -23.37 -3.67
CA LEU A 44 3.49 -22.33 -4.03
C LEU A 44 3.20 -22.42 -5.53
N THR A 45 1.93 -22.60 -5.87
CA THR A 45 1.47 -22.69 -7.27
C THR A 45 1.02 -21.31 -7.74
N ILE A 46 1.61 -20.81 -8.81
CA ILE A 46 1.32 -19.50 -9.38
C ILE A 46 0.75 -19.71 -10.78
N HIS A 47 -0.50 -19.29 -10.96
CA HIS A 47 -1.17 -19.40 -12.25
C HIS A 47 -0.83 -18.21 -13.17
N ALA A 48 -0.67 -18.48 -14.47
CA ALA A 48 -0.50 -17.43 -15.46
C ALA A 48 -1.69 -16.45 -15.51
N SER A 49 -2.89 -16.91 -15.16
CA SER A 49 -4.08 -16.05 -15.00
C SER A 49 -3.88 -14.97 -13.94
N SER A 50 -3.32 -15.31 -12.78
CA SER A 50 -3.02 -14.36 -11.71
C SER A 50 -1.99 -13.32 -12.16
N TYR A 51 -1.00 -13.74 -12.96
CA TYR A 51 -0.03 -12.80 -13.54
C TYR A 51 -0.66 -11.82 -14.54
N ILE A 52 -1.58 -12.31 -15.39
CA ILE A 52 -2.32 -11.47 -16.35
C ILE A 52 -3.19 -10.46 -15.61
N GLN A 53 -3.93 -10.92 -14.59
CA GLN A 53 -4.87 -10.08 -13.84
C GLN A 53 -4.16 -8.99 -13.03
N ASN A 54 -3.11 -9.33 -12.30
CA ASN A 54 -2.43 -8.39 -11.40
C ASN A 54 -1.52 -7.39 -12.11
N PHE A 55 -0.96 -7.75 -13.28
CA PHE A 55 0.06 -6.95 -13.96
C PHE A 55 -0.31 -6.52 -15.38
N ASN A 56 -1.55 -6.82 -15.83
CA ASN A 56 -2.09 -6.51 -17.15
C ASN A 56 -1.17 -6.94 -18.31
N VAL A 57 -0.65 -8.17 -18.23
CA VAL A 57 0.28 -8.74 -19.21
C VAL A 57 -0.47 -9.47 -20.33
N GLN A 58 0.11 -9.50 -21.53
CA GLN A 58 -0.48 -10.21 -22.66
C GLN A 58 -0.62 -11.72 -22.38
N LYS A 59 -1.84 -12.25 -22.57
CA LYS A 59 -2.20 -13.63 -22.22
C LYS A 59 -1.28 -14.70 -22.84
N HIS A 60 -0.87 -14.51 -24.09
CA HIS A 60 -0.10 -15.50 -24.83
C HIS A 60 1.37 -15.60 -24.40
N THR A 61 1.92 -14.56 -23.76
CA THR A 61 3.32 -14.55 -23.27
C THR A 61 3.43 -14.79 -21.76
N ALA A 62 2.33 -14.68 -21.02
CA ALA A 62 2.32 -14.74 -19.57
C ALA A 62 2.96 -16.02 -18.99
N TYR A 63 2.55 -17.20 -19.47
CA TYR A 63 3.10 -18.46 -18.99
C TYR A 63 4.59 -18.61 -19.33
N GLY A 64 4.99 -18.26 -20.55
CA GLY A 64 6.40 -18.29 -20.95
C GLY A 64 7.26 -17.38 -20.07
N ALA A 65 6.79 -16.15 -19.82
CA ALA A 65 7.49 -15.20 -18.96
C ALA A 65 7.63 -15.71 -17.51
N LEU A 66 6.60 -16.32 -16.93
CA LEU A 66 6.69 -16.92 -15.59
C LEU A 66 7.66 -18.12 -15.59
N LYS A 67 7.61 -18.96 -16.62
CA LYS A 67 8.50 -20.12 -16.75
C LYS A 67 9.96 -19.71 -16.80
N ASP A 68 10.28 -18.71 -17.62
CA ASP A 68 11.63 -18.14 -17.73
C ASP A 68 12.05 -17.48 -16.41
N ALA A 69 11.19 -16.69 -15.78
CA ALA A 69 11.48 -16.07 -14.49
C ALA A 69 11.73 -17.09 -13.37
N CYS A 70 10.99 -18.21 -13.33
CA CYS A 70 11.27 -19.29 -12.39
C CYS A 70 12.66 -19.90 -12.61
N ARG A 71 13.06 -20.12 -13.88
CA ARG A 71 14.38 -20.66 -14.22
C ARG A 71 15.49 -19.69 -13.81
N ASP A 72 15.31 -18.41 -14.13
CA ASP A 72 16.27 -17.36 -13.82
C ASP A 72 16.42 -17.23 -12.29
N LEU A 73 15.30 -17.18 -11.56
CA LEU A 73 15.31 -17.10 -10.10
C LEU A 73 15.98 -18.32 -9.44
N PHE A 74 15.79 -19.52 -10.00
CA PHE A 74 16.47 -20.75 -9.53
C PHE A 74 17.98 -20.72 -9.75
N SER A 75 18.43 -20.11 -10.86
CA SER A 75 19.85 -19.94 -11.15
C SER A 75 20.54 -18.92 -10.24
N ARG A 76 19.77 -18.02 -9.61
CA ARG A 76 20.32 -16.98 -8.75
C ARG A 76 20.71 -17.49 -7.37
N GLN A 77 21.84 -16.96 -6.92
CA GLN A 77 22.36 -17.14 -5.56
C GLN A 77 22.78 -15.79 -4.99
N PHE A 78 22.78 -15.70 -3.68
CA PHE A 78 23.30 -14.55 -2.95
C PHE A 78 24.21 -15.04 -1.83
N SER A 79 25.15 -14.19 -1.43
CA SER A 79 26.04 -14.47 -0.32
C SER A 79 25.84 -13.45 0.79
N TYR A 80 25.93 -13.90 2.03
CA TYR A 80 25.80 -13.06 3.21
C TYR A 80 26.77 -13.52 4.31
N GLN A 81 27.04 -12.63 5.24
CA GLN A 81 27.91 -12.89 6.37
C GLN A 81 27.10 -13.03 7.65
N GLU A 82 27.48 -14.01 8.45
CA GLU A 82 26.90 -14.29 9.76
C GLU A 82 28.03 -14.46 10.78
N LEU A 83 27.78 -14.15 12.05
CA LEU A 83 28.78 -14.35 13.10
C LEU A 83 28.56 -15.74 13.73
N SER A 84 29.60 -16.56 13.80
CA SER A 84 29.54 -17.79 14.60
C SER A 84 29.25 -17.46 16.08
N PRO A 85 28.79 -18.44 16.89
CA PRO A 85 28.65 -18.27 18.33
C PRO A 85 29.94 -17.81 19.04
N LYS A 86 31.10 -17.99 18.40
CA LYS A 86 32.42 -17.58 18.88
C LYS A 86 32.89 -16.23 18.34
N GLY A 87 32.05 -15.50 17.61
CA GLY A 87 32.35 -14.16 17.06
C GLY A 87 33.10 -14.15 15.71
N ASN A 88 33.45 -15.30 15.14
CA ASN A 88 34.08 -15.38 13.82
C ASN A 88 33.08 -15.15 12.68
N VAL A 89 33.52 -14.56 11.56
CA VAL A 89 32.69 -14.36 10.36
C VAL A 89 32.54 -15.67 9.58
N ILE A 90 31.29 -16.07 9.33
CA ILE A 90 30.87 -17.15 8.45
C ILE A 90 30.37 -16.54 7.15
N ASN A 91 30.95 -16.92 6.02
CA ASN A 91 30.42 -16.58 4.69
C ASN A 91 29.47 -17.68 4.24
N GLN A 92 28.20 -17.35 4.02
CA GLN A 92 27.19 -18.27 3.52
C GLN A 92 26.74 -17.87 2.12
N THR A 93 26.40 -18.88 1.32
CA THR A 93 25.79 -18.70 0.01
C THR A 93 24.49 -19.50 -0.02
N SER A 94 23.41 -18.87 -0.46
CA SER A 94 22.09 -19.49 -0.57
C SER A 94 21.46 -19.19 -1.93
N ARG A 95 20.56 -20.08 -2.36
CA ARG A 95 19.66 -19.87 -3.50
C ARG A 95 18.45 -19.03 -3.07
N TRP A 96 17.73 -18.51 -4.05
CA TRP A 96 16.41 -17.87 -3.85
C TRP A 96 15.31 -18.91 -3.66
N VAL A 97 15.26 -19.89 -4.55
CA VAL A 97 14.32 -21.00 -4.55
C VAL A 97 15.09 -22.32 -4.53
N SER A 98 14.63 -23.28 -3.75
CA SER A 98 15.22 -24.62 -3.63
C SER A 98 14.70 -25.57 -4.72
N GLN A 99 13.48 -25.34 -5.20
CA GLN A 99 12.82 -26.16 -6.20
C GLN A 99 11.90 -25.30 -7.06
N ILE A 100 11.79 -25.68 -8.34
CA ILE A 100 10.82 -25.14 -9.28
C ILE A 100 10.12 -26.28 -10.02
N GLY A 101 8.88 -26.06 -10.42
CA GLY A 101 8.05 -27.00 -11.19
C GLY A 101 7.19 -26.28 -12.21
N TYR A 102 6.74 -26.99 -13.24
CA TYR A 102 5.91 -26.43 -14.30
C TYR A 102 4.78 -27.39 -14.62
N ILE A 103 3.54 -26.90 -14.60
CA ILE A 103 2.35 -27.68 -14.97
C ILE A 103 1.79 -27.04 -16.24
N GLN A 104 2.23 -27.56 -17.39
CA GLN A 104 1.92 -26.95 -18.69
C GLN A 104 0.42 -27.01 -19.02
N GLU A 105 -0.25 -28.08 -18.61
CA GLU A 105 -1.70 -28.30 -18.83
C GLU A 105 -2.55 -27.29 -18.04
N GLU A 106 -2.09 -26.86 -16.88
CA GLU A 106 -2.76 -25.86 -16.03
C GLU A 106 -2.28 -24.43 -16.30
N GLY A 107 -1.22 -24.26 -17.08
CA GLY A 107 -0.57 -22.97 -17.28
C GLY A 107 -0.04 -22.36 -15.98
N SER A 108 0.47 -23.19 -15.07
CA SER A 108 0.96 -22.79 -13.76
C SER A 108 2.42 -23.15 -13.54
N VAL A 109 3.08 -22.40 -12.66
CA VAL A 109 4.44 -22.66 -12.21
C VAL A 109 4.44 -22.91 -10.71
N GLN A 110 5.36 -23.72 -10.22
CA GLN A 110 5.52 -24.02 -8.81
C GLN A 110 6.92 -23.61 -8.36
N LEU A 111 7.03 -23.09 -7.14
CA LEU A 111 8.32 -22.81 -6.52
C LEU A 111 8.28 -23.08 -5.01
N ILE A 112 9.44 -23.47 -4.48
CA ILE A 112 9.69 -23.58 -3.03
C ILE A 112 10.82 -22.61 -2.70
N PHE A 113 10.60 -21.72 -1.73
CA PHE A 113 11.64 -20.79 -1.28
C PHE A 113 12.74 -21.52 -0.51
N ALA A 114 13.97 -21.07 -0.67
CA ALA A 114 15.07 -21.60 0.13
C ALA A 114 14.89 -21.24 1.62
N PRO A 115 15.32 -22.09 2.56
CA PRO A 115 15.18 -21.83 4.00
C PRO A 115 15.73 -20.48 4.47
N ALA A 116 16.83 -20.01 3.86
CA ALA A 116 17.42 -18.72 4.21
C ALA A 116 16.57 -17.51 3.81
N VAL A 117 15.67 -17.69 2.83
CA VAL A 117 14.84 -16.65 2.21
C VAL A 117 13.47 -16.56 2.91
N VAL A 118 12.94 -17.70 3.38
CA VAL A 118 11.61 -17.79 4.01
C VAL A 118 11.35 -16.71 5.07
N PRO A 119 12.20 -16.50 6.10
CA PRO A 119 11.92 -15.50 7.15
C PRO A 119 11.74 -14.09 6.60
N LEU A 120 12.44 -13.77 5.51
CA LEU A 120 12.46 -12.44 4.91
C LEU A 120 11.25 -12.22 4.00
N ILE A 121 10.84 -13.23 3.24
CA ILE A 121 9.60 -13.16 2.46
C ILE A 121 8.40 -13.10 3.41
N THR A 122 8.39 -13.84 4.51
CA THR A 122 7.35 -13.74 5.54
C THR A 122 7.34 -12.36 6.20
N GLN A 123 8.50 -11.75 6.45
CA GLN A 123 8.55 -10.38 6.96
C GLN A 123 8.03 -9.36 5.94
N LEU A 124 8.40 -9.50 4.66
CA LEU A 124 7.86 -8.69 3.57
C LEU A 124 6.34 -8.85 3.49
N GLU A 125 5.85 -10.09 3.57
CA GLU A 125 4.43 -10.39 3.66
C GLU A 125 3.78 -9.71 4.88
N GLN A 126 4.42 -9.62 6.03
CA GLN A 126 3.81 -8.95 7.18
C GLN A 126 3.83 -7.42 7.07
N GLN A 127 4.85 -6.87 6.42
CA GLN A 127 5.05 -5.41 6.31
C GLN A 127 4.25 -4.77 5.18
N PHE A 128 3.94 -5.51 4.11
CA PHE A 128 3.14 -5.00 2.99
C PHE A 128 1.65 -5.26 3.20
N THR A 129 0.81 -4.24 3.12
CA THR A 129 -0.63 -4.48 3.04
C THR A 129 -0.99 -5.01 1.65
N SER A 130 -2.12 -5.72 1.51
CA SER A 130 -2.59 -6.15 0.17
C SER A 130 -2.79 -4.95 -0.77
N TYR A 131 -3.12 -3.79 -0.22
CA TYR A 131 -3.21 -2.53 -0.96
C TYR A 131 -1.85 -2.09 -1.51
N ASP A 132 -0.78 -2.14 -0.71
CA ASP A 132 0.56 -1.77 -1.19
C ASP A 132 1.05 -2.72 -2.30
N LEU A 133 0.69 -4.00 -2.24
CA LEU A 133 1.00 -4.98 -3.30
C LEU A 133 0.29 -4.63 -4.61
N GLU A 134 -0.96 -4.18 -4.56
CA GLU A 134 -1.72 -3.70 -5.73
C GLU A 134 -1.07 -2.44 -6.34
N GLN A 135 -0.62 -1.49 -5.50
CA GLN A 135 0.10 -0.31 -5.99
C GLN A 135 1.39 -0.71 -6.71
N VAL A 136 2.17 -1.62 -6.12
CA VAL A 136 3.41 -2.12 -6.70
C VAL A 136 3.17 -2.90 -8.00
N SER A 137 2.06 -3.64 -8.12
CA SER A 137 1.80 -4.47 -9.30
C SER A 137 1.59 -3.65 -10.58
N THR A 138 1.12 -2.41 -10.46
CA THR A 138 0.96 -1.50 -11.60
C THR A 138 2.29 -0.98 -12.17
N LEU A 139 3.37 -1.03 -11.38
CA LEU A 139 4.67 -0.49 -11.76
C LEU A 139 5.39 -1.40 -12.77
N LYS A 140 5.97 -0.78 -13.81
CA LYS A 140 6.62 -1.50 -14.92
C LYS A 140 8.15 -1.44 -14.85
N SER A 141 8.71 -0.56 -14.04
CA SER A 141 10.15 -0.44 -13.84
C SER A 141 10.53 -1.05 -12.50
N LYS A 142 11.54 -1.93 -12.49
CA LYS A 142 12.11 -2.48 -11.24
C LYS A 142 12.59 -1.36 -10.30
N TYR A 143 13.07 -0.24 -10.87
CA TYR A 143 13.48 0.93 -10.10
C TYR A 143 12.30 1.70 -9.52
N ALA A 144 11.16 1.75 -10.23
CA ALA A 144 9.93 2.37 -9.72
C ALA A 144 9.38 1.57 -8.54
N THR A 145 9.27 0.26 -8.71
CA THR A 145 8.87 -0.66 -7.64
C THR A 145 9.75 -0.46 -6.42
N ARG A 146 11.08 -0.51 -6.60
CA ARG A 146 12.01 -0.38 -5.48
C ARG A 146 11.96 0.99 -4.81
N LEU A 147 11.87 2.06 -5.58
CA LEU A 147 11.74 3.41 -5.04
C LEU A 147 10.44 3.54 -4.24
N TYR A 148 9.32 3.01 -4.73
CA TYR A 148 8.05 3.02 -4.00
C TYR A 148 8.15 2.31 -2.65
N GLU A 149 8.76 1.12 -2.60
CA GLU A 149 8.98 0.37 -1.35
C GLU A 149 9.80 1.18 -0.34
N ILE A 150 10.85 1.88 -0.80
CA ILE A 150 11.63 2.77 0.06
C ILE A 150 10.75 3.89 0.59
N LEU A 151 9.95 4.54 -0.25
CA LEU A 151 9.11 5.67 0.16
C LEU A 151 8.02 5.24 1.15
N ILE A 152 7.37 4.11 0.90
CA ILE A 152 6.25 3.64 1.72
C ILE A 152 6.70 3.23 3.13
N SER A 153 7.96 2.84 3.31
CA SER A 153 8.53 2.62 4.65
C SER A 153 8.56 3.89 5.51
N TRP A 154 8.49 5.08 4.89
CA TRP A 154 8.41 6.39 5.56
C TRP A 154 7.00 7.00 5.49
N ARG A 155 5.96 6.20 5.20
CA ARG A 155 4.58 6.68 4.99
C ARG A 155 4.05 7.53 6.14
N SER A 156 4.36 7.16 7.39
CA SER A 156 3.95 7.90 8.58
C SER A 156 4.61 9.28 8.71
N VAL A 157 5.82 9.45 8.15
CA VAL A 157 6.60 10.69 8.22
C VAL A 157 6.32 11.59 7.00
N GLY A 158 5.96 11.00 5.85
CA GLY A 158 5.68 11.71 4.58
C GLY A 158 6.93 12.26 3.88
N LYS A 159 8.12 11.97 4.40
CA LYS A 159 9.41 12.33 3.79
C LYS A 159 10.50 11.35 4.20
N THR A 160 11.49 11.16 3.33
CA THR A 160 12.70 10.40 3.67
C THR A 160 13.76 11.33 4.27
N PRO A 161 14.68 10.80 5.09
CA PRO A 161 15.94 11.49 5.36
C PRO A 161 16.74 11.69 4.06
N MET A 162 17.81 12.48 4.14
CA MET A 162 18.76 12.57 3.04
C MET A 162 19.44 11.20 2.87
N ILE A 163 19.24 10.58 1.71
CA ILE A 163 19.88 9.34 1.30
C ILE A 163 21.09 9.71 0.44
N GLY A 164 22.27 9.20 0.76
CA GLY A 164 23.47 9.44 -0.03
C GLY A 164 23.33 8.92 -1.46
N LEU A 165 24.01 9.53 -2.44
CA LEU A 165 23.92 9.11 -3.84
C LEU A 165 24.29 7.63 -4.03
N GLU A 166 25.41 7.19 -3.47
CA GLU A 166 25.86 5.78 -3.57
C GLU A 166 24.94 4.83 -2.80
N GLU A 167 24.45 5.27 -1.63
CA GLU A 167 23.48 4.49 -0.85
C GLU A 167 22.17 4.29 -1.62
N LEU A 168 21.65 5.36 -2.25
CA LEU A 168 20.44 5.28 -3.06
C LEU A 168 20.64 4.37 -4.27
N ARG A 169 21.80 4.47 -4.95
CA ARG A 169 22.15 3.59 -6.09
C ARG A 169 22.18 2.13 -5.66
N GLY A 170 22.83 1.81 -4.55
CA GLY A 170 22.83 0.47 -3.97
C GLY A 170 21.42 -0.01 -3.61
N LYS A 171 20.62 0.84 -2.96
CA LYS A 171 19.23 0.54 -2.60
C LYS A 171 18.29 0.32 -3.79
N LEU A 172 18.66 0.81 -4.97
CA LEU A 172 17.94 0.61 -6.24
C LEU A 172 18.49 -0.58 -7.05
N GLY A 173 19.47 -1.32 -6.52
CA GLY A 173 20.06 -2.48 -7.20
C GLY A 173 20.98 -2.11 -8.36
N LEU A 174 21.54 -0.89 -8.38
CA LEU A 174 22.46 -0.47 -9.42
C LEU A 174 23.88 -0.95 -9.10
N GLY A 175 24.52 -1.58 -10.08
CA GLY A 175 25.93 -1.91 -10.01
C GLY A 175 26.81 -0.65 -10.06
N VAL A 176 28.07 -0.81 -9.64
CA VAL A 176 29.08 0.26 -9.63
C VAL A 176 29.25 0.90 -11.02
N ASN A 177 29.04 0.11 -12.08
CA ASN A 177 29.19 0.57 -13.46
C ASN A 177 27.89 1.04 -14.12
N ASP A 178 26.73 0.89 -13.49
CA ASP A 178 25.45 1.21 -14.11
C ASP A 178 25.15 2.70 -14.03
N TYR A 179 24.83 3.32 -15.16
CA TYR A 179 24.51 4.76 -15.22
C TYR A 179 25.55 5.65 -14.50
N LYS A 180 26.85 5.43 -14.75
CA LYS A 180 27.97 6.20 -14.14
C LYS A 180 27.78 7.71 -14.24
N LEU A 181 27.29 8.17 -15.39
CA LEU A 181 26.95 9.57 -15.58
C LEU A 181 25.68 9.89 -14.78
N LEU A 182 25.80 10.84 -13.85
CA LEU A 182 24.70 11.25 -12.99
C LEU A 182 23.45 11.70 -13.77
N ALA A 183 23.64 12.30 -14.95
CA ALA A 183 22.54 12.66 -15.85
C ALA A 183 21.75 11.42 -16.30
N ASN A 184 22.43 10.32 -16.64
CA ASN A 184 21.79 9.06 -17.01
C ASN A 184 21.08 8.41 -15.83
N PHE A 185 21.69 8.45 -14.63
CA PHE A 185 21.03 7.96 -13.41
C PHE A 185 19.73 8.73 -13.16
N LYS A 186 19.75 10.06 -13.24
CA LYS A 186 18.55 10.86 -13.05
C LYS A 186 17.49 10.52 -14.08
N LEU A 187 17.81 10.60 -15.36
CA LEU A 187 16.82 10.46 -16.43
C LEU A 187 16.24 9.04 -16.52
N ARG A 188 17.11 8.01 -16.50
CA ARG A 188 16.71 6.63 -16.77
C ARG A 188 16.31 5.83 -15.53
N VAL A 189 16.67 6.29 -14.34
CA VAL A 189 16.36 5.59 -13.08
C VAL A 189 15.44 6.43 -12.23
N LEU A 190 15.88 7.61 -11.79
CA LEU A 190 15.16 8.38 -10.79
C LEU A 190 13.88 9.01 -11.33
N GLU A 191 13.96 9.74 -12.43
CA GLU A 191 12.84 10.47 -13.04
C GLU A 191 11.82 9.50 -13.63
N LEU A 192 12.29 8.47 -14.34
CA LEU A 192 11.43 7.37 -14.80
C LEU A 192 10.68 6.69 -13.66
N ALA A 193 11.35 6.41 -12.53
CA ALA A 193 10.73 5.81 -11.37
C ALA A 193 9.67 6.72 -10.75
N LEU A 194 10.00 8.01 -10.58
CA LEU A 194 9.09 8.99 -10.01
C LEU A 194 7.87 9.26 -10.89
N GLU A 195 8.05 9.28 -12.21
CA GLU A 195 6.94 9.42 -13.17
C GLU A 195 5.96 8.27 -13.02
N GLN A 196 6.44 7.02 -13.05
CA GLN A 196 5.56 5.84 -12.88
C GLN A 196 4.88 5.82 -11.52
N ILE A 197 5.59 6.16 -10.44
CA ILE A 197 4.99 6.24 -9.10
C ILE A 197 3.89 7.32 -9.09
N ASN A 198 4.18 8.50 -9.62
CA ASN A 198 3.24 9.61 -9.65
C ASN A 198 2.05 9.38 -10.58
N GLU A 199 2.15 8.50 -11.57
CA GLU A 199 1.04 8.16 -12.46
C GLU A 199 0.19 7.02 -11.88
N HIS A 200 0.84 5.94 -11.46
CA HIS A 200 0.16 4.66 -11.21
C HIS A 200 -0.08 4.34 -9.74
N THR A 201 0.54 5.08 -8.80
CA THR A 201 0.39 4.80 -7.36
C THR A 201 -0.47 5.83 -6.62
N ASP A 202 -0.71 5.57 -5.35
CA ASP A 202 -1.50 6.37 -4.42
C ASP A 202 -0.77 7.57 -3.83
N ILE A 203 0.49 7.80 -4.19
CA ILE A 203 1.30 8.91 -3.69
C ILE A 203 1.74 9.82 -4.83
N PHE A 204 1.91 11.09 -4.49
CA PHE A 204 2.62 12.06 -5.32
C PHE A 204 3.94 12.43 -4.64
N VAL A 205 5.03 12.21 -5.35
CA VAL A 205 6.41 12.28 -4.87
C VAL A 205 7.16 13.35 -5.63
N LYS A 206 7.91 14.16 -4.88
CA LYS A 206 8.92 15.07 -5.39
C LYS A 206 10.24 14.79 -4.71
N TYR A 207 11.34 15.02 -5.41
CA TYR A 207 12.68 14.86 -4.88
C TYR A 207 13.39 16.20 -4.72
N GLU A 208 14.21 16.31 -3.69
CA GLU A 208 15.12 17.43 -3.46
C GLU A 208 16.56 16.92 -3.58
N GLN A 209 17.39 17.69 -4.27
CA GLN A 209 18.78 17.35 -4.52
C GLN A 209 19.68 18.10 -3.55
N HIS A 210 20.52 17.36 -2.83
CA HIS A 210 21.50 17.93 -1.92
C HIS A 210 22.85 18.00 -2.62
N LYS A 211 23.48 19.19 -2.60
CA LYS A 211 24.77 19.45 -3.26
C LYS A 211 25.81 19.87 -2.23
N LYS A 212 27.05 19.46 -2.46
CA LYS A 212 28.24 19.98 -1.77
C LYS A 212 29.17 20.56 -2.85
N GLY A 213 29.14 21.88 -3.01
CA GLY A 213 29.77 22.56 -4.14
C GLY A 213 29.12 22.18 -5.47
N ARG A 214 29.92 21.69 -6.43
CA ARG A 214 29.44 21.24 -7.75
C ARG A 214 28.88 19.81 -7.75
N SER A 215 29.18 19.02 -6.73
CA SER A 215 28.82 17.60 -6.67
C SER A 215 27.50 17.40 -5.93
N ILE A 216 26.67 16.49 -6.44
CA ILE A 216 25.44 16.04 -5.76
C ILE A 216 25.83 14.96 -4.76
N ILE A 217 25.49 15.17 -3.49
CA ILE A 217 25.82 14.25 -2.39
C ILE A 217 24.69 13.28 -2.08
N GLY A 218 23.45 13.62 -2.42
CA GLY A 218 22.30 12.76 -2.14
C GLY A 218 20.96 13.39 -2.48
N PHE A 219 19.90 12.67 -2.12
CA PHE A 219 18.52 13.03 -2.41
C PHE A 219 17.65 12.84 -1.18
N SER A 220 16.63 13.67 -1.04
CA SER A 220 15.51 13.43 -0.12
C SER A 220 14.21 13.47 -0.89
N PHE A 221 13.23 12.70 -0.45
CA PHE A 221 11.93 12.62 -1.10
C PHE A 221 10.86 13.15 -0.16
N LYS A 222 9.96 13.96 -0.71
CA LYS A 222 8.76 14.43 -0.05
C LYS A 222 7.57 13.90 -0.82
N PHE A 223 6.63 13.30 -0.12
CA PHE A 223 5.47 12.71 -0.77
C PHE A 223 4.19 12.92 0.02
N LYS A 224 3.09 12.99 -0.71
CA LYS A 224 1.75 13.16 -0.18
C LYS A 224 0.85 12.09 -0.76
N GLN A 225 -0.11 11.62 0.03
CA GLN A 225 -1.11 10.70 -0.45
C GLN A 225 -2.05 11.45 -1.41
N LYS A 226 -2.31 10.87 -2.57
CA LYS A 226 -3.34 11.34 -3.48
C LYS A 226 -4.68 11.12 -2.80
N GLN A 227 -5.57 12.10 -2.88
CA GLN A 227 -6.96 11.85 -2.53
C GLN A 227 -7.49 10.85 -3.56
N GLN A 228 -7.80 9.63 -3.12
CA GLN A 228 -8.51 8.68 -3.96
C GLN A 228 -9.86 9.32 -4.30
N SER A 229 -10.09 9.59 -5.59
CA SER A 229 -11.46 9.64 -6.09
C SER A 229 -12.06 8.29 -5.74
N LYS A 230 -13.09 8.29 -4.88
CA LYS A 230 -13.91 7.10 -4.66
C LYS A 230 -14.22 6.54 -6.04
N ILE A 231 -13.83 5.30 -6.31
CA ILE A 231 -14.27 4.58 -7.49
C ILE A 231 -15.79 4.52 -7.35
N GLU A 232 -16.49 5.42 -8.03
CA GLU A 232 -17.93 5.34 -8.22
C GLU A 232 -18.14 4.06 -9.03
N LYS A 233 -18.45 2.97 -8.32
CA LYS A 233 -19.15 1.86 -8.97
C LYS A 233 -20.35 2.50 -9.67
N PRO A 234 -20.57 2.32 -10.98
CA PRO A 234 -21.77 2.82 -11.60
C PRO A 234 -22.95 2.15 -10.89
N ILE A 235 -23.65 2.92 -10.07
CA ILE A 235 -24.94 2.52 -9.53
C ILE A 235 -25.83 2.50 -10.76
N ASP A 236 -26.26 1.30 -11.18
CA ASP A 236 -27.28 1.13 -12.20
C ASP A 236 -28.47 2.05 -11.85
N GLN A 237 -28.60 3.15 -12.58
CA GLN A 237 -29.69 4.10 -12.43
C GLN A 237 -30.94 3.53 -13.11
N LYS A 238 -31.57 2.56 -12.45
CA LYS A 238 -32.99 2.26 -12.62
C LYS A 238 -33.62 1.98 -11.24
N ARG A 239 -33.66 3.01 -10.39
CA ARG A 239 -34.58 3.04 -9.25
C ARG A 239 -35.94 3.52 -9.72
N ASP A 240 -36.99 2.78 -9.35
CA ASP A 240 -38.38 3.14 -9.63
C ASP A 240 -38.75 4.41 -8.83
N PRO A 241 -39.22 5.50 -9.48
CA PRO A 241 -39.49 6.80 -8.85
C PRO A 241 -40.59 6.78 -7.76
N LYS A 242 -41.30 5.67 -7.56
CA LYS A 242 -42.24 5.49 -6.44
C LYS A 242 -41.63 4.80 -5.21
N THR A 243 -40.35 4.46 -5.23
CA THR A 243 -39.69 3.83 -4.08
C THR A 243 -39.37 4.88 -3.02
N VAL A 244 -39.93 4.71 -1.82
CA VAL A 244 -39.64 5.57 -0.66
C VAL A 244 -38.20 5.33 -0.24
N ASP A 245 -37.40 6.40 -0.10
CA ASP A 245 -36.03 6.29 0.38
C ASP A 245 -36.05 5.97 1.88
N MET A 246 -35.45 4.83 2.24
CA MET A 246 -35.42 4.27 3.58
C MET A 246 -34.75 5.19 4.62
N PHE A 247 -33.96 6.17 4.17
CA PHE A 247 -33.25 7.11 5.04
C PHE A 247 -33.91 8.48 5.14
N THR A 248 -34.73 8.88 4.17
CA THR A 248 -35.37 10.21 4.17
C THR A 248 -36.89 10.16 4.33
N GLY A 249 -37.51 8.98 4.20
CA GLY A 249 -38.94 8.77 4.36
C GLY A 249 -39.80 9.48 3.31
N LYS A 250 -39.19 10.02 2.25
CA LYS A 250 -39.84 10.80 1.18
C LYS A 250 -39.62 10.17 -0.19
N THR A 251 -40.45 10.55 -1.14
CA THR A 251 -40.33 10.11 -2.54
C THR A 251 -39.47 11.08 -3.36
N ASP A 252 -38.75 10.59 -4.38
CA ASP A 252 -37.87 11.42 -5.25
C ASP A 252 -38.60 12.61 -5.92
N THR A 253 -39.93 12.50 -6.07
CA THR A 253 -40.78 13.57 -6.61
C THR A 253 -40.89 14.74 -5.63
N GLU A 254 -40.92 14.49 -4.33
CA GLU A 254 -40.94 15.52 -3.28
C GLU A 254 -39.58 16.20 -3.17
N THR A 255 -38.48 15.45 -3.33
CA THR A 255 -37.10 15.96 -3.29
C THR A 255 -36.78 16.90 -4.46
N LYS A 256 -37.32 16.63 -5.65
CA LYS A 256 -37.16 17.49 -6.84
C LYS A 256 -37.85 18.85 -6.73
N ASN A 257 -38.98 18.93 -6.02
CA ASN A 257 -39.68 20.19 -5.80
C ASN A 257 -38.93 21.09 -4.81
N ILE A 258 -38.21 20.50 -3.85
CA ILE A 258 -37.36 21.24 -2.90
C ILE A 258 -36.12 21.82 -3.62
N ALA A 259 -35.48 21.07 -4.52
CA ALA A 259 -34.28 21.51 -5.23
C ALA A 259 -34.52 22.72 -6.16
N ARG A 260 -35.74 22.93 -6.66
CA ARG A 260 -36.09 24.09 -7.50
C ARG A 260 -36.35 25.38 -6.71
N ALA A 261 -36.51 25.31 -5.38
CA ALA A 261 -36.74 26.48 -4.53
C ALA A 261 -35.45 27.07 -3.92
N VAL A 262 -34.29 26.40 -4.03
CA VAL A 262 -33.07 26.71 -3.26
C VAL A 262 -32.03 27.57 -4.02
N VAL A 263 -32.35 28.10 -5.21
CA VAL A 263 -31.39 28.95 -5.97
C VAL A 263 -31.41 30.44 -5.56
N LYS A 264 -32.11 30.83 -4.49
CA LYS A 264 -31.96 32.17 -3.89
C LYS A 264 -31.90 32.09 -2.38
N ASP A 265 -31.00 32.89 -1.84
CA ASP A 265 -30.72 33.21 -0.44
C ASP A 265 -29.80 32.27 0.34
N THR A 266 -28.60 32.81 0.61
CA THR A 266 -27.71 32.45 1.71
C THR A 266 -28.49 32.45 3.02
N SER A 267 -28.75 31.27 3.58
CA SER A 267 -29.34 31.10 4.92
C SER A 267 -28.69 29.89 5.63
N PRO A 268 -28.54 29.90 6.98
CA PRO A 268 -27.80 28.88 7.73
C PRO A 268 -28.47 27.49 7.64
N PRO A 269 -27.74 26.39 7.93
CA PRO A 269 -28.29 25.04 7.84
C PRO A 269 -29.52 24.87 8.75
N ALA A 270 -30.56 24.23 8.21
CA ALA A 270 -31.92 24.13 8.77
C ALA A 270 -32.04 23.48 10.16
N ASN A 271 -30.96 22.96 10.75
CA ASN A 271 -30.88 22.56 12.16
C ASN A 271 -29.40 22.55 12.64
N PRO A 272 -28.91 23.60 13.32
CA PRO A 272 -27.53 23.70 13.78
C PRO A 272 -27.09 22.53 14.67
N LEU A 273 -27.99 22.04 15.52
CA LEU A 273 -27.75 20.92 16.45
C LEU A 273 -27.50 19.61 15.72
N LEU A 274 -28.28 19.32 14.67
CA LEU A 274 -28.12 18.12 13.86
C LEU A 274 -26.80 18.13 13.08
N HIS A 275 -26.39 19.30 12.59
CA HIS A 275 -25.08 19.48 11.96
C HIS A 275 -23.95 19.23 12.96
N ARG A 276 -24.09 19.72 14.20
CA ARG A 276 -23.11 19.53 15.26
C ARG A 276 -23.00 18.07 15.71
N ALA A 277 -24.13 17.38 15.89
CA ALA A 277 -24.17 15.95 16.20
C ALA A 277 -23.50 15.10 15.09
N SER A 278 -23.69 15.48 13.83
CA SER A 278 -23.04 14.83 12.68
C SER A 278 -21.52 15.03 12.69
N ARG A 279 -21.03 16.25 13.00
CA ARG A 279 -19.58 16.52 13.14
C ARG A 279 -18.95 15.68 14.26
N ILE A 280 -19.62 15.60 15.41
CA ILE A 280 -19.14 14.84 16.58
C ILE A 280 -19.05 13.34 16.26
N THR A 281 -20.13 12.75 15.73
CA THR A 281 -20.15 11.32 15.36
C THR A 281 -19.15 10.99 14.24
N THR A 282 -18.99 11.88 13.25
CA THR A 282 -17.96 11.73 12.20
C THR A 282 -16.55 11.77 12.78
N SER A 283 -16.29 12.61 13.78
CA SER A 283 -14.98 12.71 14.43
C SER A 283 -14.66 11.46 15.25
N ILE A 284 -15.64 10.90 15.96
CA ILE A 284 -15.50 9.62 16.69
C ILE A 284 -15.11 8.48 15.73
N ILE A 285 -15.74 8.42 14.55
CA ILE A 285 -15.41 7.42 13.53
C ILE A 285 -13.99 7.64 12.98
N THR A 286 -13.69 8.87 12.57
CA THR A 286 -12.43 9.25 11.92
C THR A 286 -11.22 8.95 12.82
N HIS A 287 -11.35 9.21 14.11
CA HIS A 287 -10.28 8.97 15.09
C HIS A 287 -10.37 7.58 15.76
N LYS A 288 -11.23 6.69 15.28
CA LYS A 288 -11.44 5.33 15.81
C LYS A 288 -11.73 5.28 17.32
N LEU A 289 -12.44 6.27 17.85
CA LEU A 289 -12.75 6.38 19.28
C LEU A 289 -14.03 5.64 19.71
N HIS A 290 -14.77 5.04 18.77
CA HIS A 290 -16.02 4.33 19.07
C HIS A 290 -15.88 3.23 20.13
N GLU A 291 -14.77 2.49 20.14
CA GLU A 291 -14.45 1.47 21.15
C GLU A 291 -14.33 2.04 22.57
N ARG A 292 -14.05 3.35 22.72
CA ARG A 292 -13.95 4.01 24.03
C ARG A 292 -15.32 4.46 24.56
N PHE A 293 -16.30 4.62 23.67
CA PHE A 293 -17.62 5.17 24.00
C PHE A 293 -18.75 4.14 23.90
N LYS A 294 -18.43 2.88 23.55
CA LYS A 294 -19.39 1.78 23.53
C LYS A 294 -19.76 1.35 24.96
N HIS A 295 -21.02 0.97 25.16
CA HIS A 295 -21.44 0.29 26.38
C HIS A 295 -21.57 -1.22 26.13
N GLY A 296 -20.88 -2.05 26.92
CA GLY A 296 -20.88 -3.51 26.74
C GLY A 296 -20.36 -3.92 25.36
N ASP A 297 -21.10 -4.82 24.70
CA ASP A 297 -20.81 -5.33 23.34
C ASP A 297 -21.55 -4.56 22.23
N GLU A 298 -21.83 -3.27 22.45
CA GLU A 298 -22.41 -2.40 21.42
C GLU A 298 -21.52 -2.35 20.15
N GLY A 299 -22.14 -2.59 18.99
CA GLY A 299 -21.51 -2.39 17.69
C GLY A 299 -21.45 -0.90 17.28
N LEU A 300 -20.52 -0.57 16.37
CA LEU A 300 -20.23 0.81 15.93
C LEU A 300 -21.49 1.61 15.53
N SER A 301 -22.43 1.01 14.79
CA SER A 301 -23.65 1.72 14.37
C SER A 301 -24.59 2.04 15.54
N SER A 302 -24.67 1.16 16.54
CA SER A 302 -25.52 1.35 17.72
C SER A 302 -24.96 2.43 18.64
N THR A 303 -23.64 2.43 18.86
CA THR A 303 -22.95 3.45 19.66
C THR A 303 -23.13 4.85 19.06
N LEU A 304 -22.98 5.00 17.74
CA LEU A 304 -23.13 6.31 17.09
C LEU A 304 -24.57 6.80 17.07
N LYS A 305 -25.55 5.91 16.85
CA LYS A 305 -26.97 6.28 16.93
C LYS A 305 -27.36 6.73 18.33
N ARG A 306 -26.84 6.07 19.36
CA ARG A 306 -27.06 6.48 20.76
C ARG A 306 -26.47 7.87 21.03
N ILE A 307 -25.21 8.10 20.69
CA ILE A 307 -24.53 9.39 20.89
C ILE A 307 -25.25 10.51 20.12
N GLN A 308 -25.69 10.24 18.89
CA GLN A 308 -26.48 11.19 18.12
C GLN A 308 -27.84 11.46 18.79
N GLY A 309 -28.50 10.43 19.32
CA GLY A 309 -29.75 10.56 20.08
C GLY A 309 -29.57 11.39 21.35
N GLU A 310 -28.53 11.12 22.14
CA GLU A 310 -28.18 11.87 23.35
C GLU A 310 -27.99 13.37 23.07
N ILE A 311 -27.32 13.72 21.97
CA ILE A 311 -27.13 15.13 21.56
C ILE A 311 -28.45 15.76 21.10
N MET A 312 -29.27 15.00 20.37
CA MET A 312 -30.55 15.50 19.87
C MET A 312 -31.60 15.67 20.99
N GLU A 313 -31.55 14.84 22.04
CA GLU A 313 -32.42 14.94 23.22
C GLU A 313 -31.90 15.94 24.26
N GLY A 314 -30.58 15.99 24.46
CA GLY A 314 -29.92 16.81 25.48
C GLY A 314 -29.46 18.19 25.01
N GLY A 315 -29.70 18.55 23.74
CA GLY A 315 -29.46 19.89 23.20
C GLY A 315 -28.00 20.33 23.17
N GLU A 316 -27.77 21.65 23.11
CA GLU A 316 -26.44 22.24 22.94
C GLU A 316 -25.47 21.90 24.08
N GLU A 317 -25.95 21.80 25.33
CA GLU A 317 -25.11 21.43 26.48
C GLU A 317 -24.51 20.03 26.32
N THR A 318 -25.29 19.10 25.77
CA THR A 318 -24.84 17.73 25.51
C THR A 318 -23.89 17.68 24.31
N ALA A 319 -24.09 18.55 23.31
CA ALA A 319 -23.16 18.73 22.22
C ALA A 319 -21.80 19.28 22.70
N ASP A 320 -21.81 20.28 23.58
CA ASP A 320 -20.61 20.87 24.20
C ASP A 320 -19.85 19.83 25.03
N TYR A 321 -20.57 19.02 25.82
CA TYR A 321 -19.98 17.92 26.58
C TYR A 321 -19.23 16.93 25.68
N TRP A 322 -19.86 16.49 24.59
CA TRP A 322 -19.24 15.56 23.65
C TRP A 322 -18.07 16.20 22.89
N GLN A 323 -18.15 17.49 22.59
CA GLN A 323 -17.06 18.22 21.95
C GLN A 323 -15.84 18.34 22.88
N SER A 324 -16.04 18.80 24.12
CA SER A 324 -14.99 18.90 25.14
C SER A 324 -14.35 17.53 25.43
N LYS A 325 -15.15 16.46 25.47
CA LYS A 325 -14.65 15.09 25.65
C LYS A 325 -13.78 14.63 24.49
N LEU A 326 -14.00 15.13 23.28
CA LEU A 326 -13.16 14.83 22.11
C LEU A 326 -11.91 15.73 22.06
N GLU A 327 -11.99 16.96 22.59
CA GLU A 327 -10.84 17.84 22.80
C GLU A 327 -9.83 17.23 23.79
N ASP A 328 -10.29 16.51 24.82
CA ASP A 328 -9.42 15.72 25.73
C ASP A 328 -8.59 14.64 24.99
N PHE A 329 -9.05 14.21 23.81
CA PHE A 329 -8.32 13.29 22.92
C PHE A 329 -7.51 14.02 21.83
N GLY A 330 -7.39 15.34 21.91
CA GLY A 330 -6.63 16.17 20.97
C GLY A 330 -7.38 16.52 19.68
N ILE A 331 -8.71 16.45 19.66
CA ILE A 331 -9.54 16.78 18.49
C ILE A 331 -10.12 18.18 18.66
N ASN A 332 -9.61 19.16 17.91
CA ASN A 332 -10.15 20.52 17.90
C ASN A 332 -11.23 20.67 16.84
N PHE A 333 -12.35 21.27 17.23
CA PHE A 333 -13.45 21.63 16.34
C PHE A 333 -13.38 23.12 16.05
N ASP A 334 -12.64 23.50 15.01
CA ASP A 334 -12.69 24.86 14.47
C ASP A 334 -14.09 25.19 13.88
#